data_AF-A0A7S2U057-F1
#
_entry.id   AF-A0A7S2U057-F1
#
_cell.length_a   1.000
_cell.length_b   1.000
_cell.length_c   1.000
_cell.angle_alpha   90.00
_cell.angle_beta   90.00
_cell.angle_gamma   90.00
#
_symmetry.space_group_name_H-M   'P 1'
#
loop_
_entity.id
_entity.type
_entity.pdbx_description
1 polymer ?
#
loop_
_entity_poly.entity_id
_entity_poly.type
_entity_poly.pdbx_seq_one_letter_code
_entity_poly.pdbx_strand_id
1 'polypeptide(L)'
;NTGGMGAYSPAPVLTADLRDFVLKNVLQKAVDGLRKEGRKFVGVLYAGMMIDPKKGPQTLEYNCRFGDPETQVLLPLLDTDLYEVMKACVDGTLDKLDVKFKNK
;
A
#
# COMPACT_ATOMS: atom_id res chain seq x y z
N ASN A 1 13.44 -19.05 8.51
CA ASN A 1 12.58 -18.27 7.60
C ASN A 1 12.48 -16.86 8.17
N THR A 2 13.39 -15.96 7.79
CA THR A 2 13.31 -14.57 8.24
C THR A 2 12.33 -13.87 7.30
N GLY A 3 11.14 -13.50 7.79
CA GLY A 3 10.14 -12.76 6.99
C GLY A 3 10.63 -11.39 6.51
N GLY A 4 11.62 -10.84 7.23
CA GLY A 4 12.39 -9.64 6.92
C GLY A 4 13.17 -9.27 8.18
N MET A 5 14.43 -8.85 8.07
CA MET A 5 15.28 -8.53 9.24
C MET A 5 15.21 -7.06 9.65
N GLY A 6 14.63 -6.22 8.80
CA GLY A 6 14.45 -4.80 9.04
C GLY A 6 13.84 -4.11 7.82
N ALA A 7 13.23 -2.95 8.05
CA ALA A 7 12.64 -2.10 7.03
C ALA A 7 12.92 -0.63 7.38
N TYR A 8 12.72 0.26 6.41
CA TYR A 8 12.76 1.71 6.63
C TYR A 8 11.71 2.39 5.74
N SER A 9 11.24 3.56 6.16
CA SER A 9 10.23 4.35 5.44
C SER A 9 10.45 5.84 5.69
N PRO A 10 10.26 6.72 4.69
CA PRO A 10 9.95 6.41 3.28
C PRO A 10 11.17 5.84 2.52
N ALA A 11 10.92 5.05 1.48
CA ALA A 11 11.98 4.49 0.63
C ALA A 11 12.34 5.43 -0.52
N PRO A 12 13.58 5.95 -0.62
CA PRO A 12 13.98 6.92 -1.67
C PRO A 12 13.87 6.41 -3.10
N VAL A 13 13.84 5.08 -3.28
CA VAL A 13 13.63 4.46 -4.60
C VAL A 13 12.25 4.78 -5.18
N LEU A 14 11.28 5.13 -4.33
CA LEU A 14 9.92 5.48 -4.74
C LEU A 14 9.82 6.97 -5.10
N THR A 15 10.20 7.32 -6.32
CA THR A 15 9.98 8.67 -6.88
C THR A 15 8.49 8.97 -7.05
N ALA A 16 8.13 10.25 -7.20
CA ALA A 16 6.73 10.65 -7.43
C ALA A 16 6.12 9.96 -8.67
N ASP A 17 6.84 9.95 -9.79
CA ASP A 17 6.40 9.30 -11.02
C ASP A 17 6.20 7.79 -10.82
N LEU A 18 7.10 7.14 -10.08
CA LEU A 18 6.99 5.71 -9.80
C LEU A 18 5.80 5.43 -8.88
N ARG A 19 5.58 6.27 -7.86
CA ARG A 19 4.42 6.19 -6.96
C ARG A 19 3.12 6.27 -7.75
N ASP A 20 2.99 7.26 -8.63
CA ASP A 20 1.78 7.46 -9.43
C ASP A 20 1.56 6.31 -10.41
N PHE A 21 2.63 5.79 -11.01
CA PHE A 21 2.56 4.59 -11.83
C PHE A 21 2.04 3.40 -11.04
N VAL A 22 2.62 3.12 -9.86
CA VAL A 22 2.25 1.97 -9.03
C VAL A 22 0.80 2.11 -8.54
N LEU A 23 0.40 3.31 -8.09
CA LEU A 23 -0.97 3.55 -7.65
C LEU A 23 -1.97 3.25 -8.76
N LYS A 24 -1.76 3.83 -9.96
CA LYS A 24 -2.69 3.71 -11.08
C LYS A 24 -2.66 2.33 -11.75
N ASN A 25 -1.47 1.78 -11.99
CA ASN A 25 -1.30 0.59 -12.83
C ASN A 25 -1.18 -0.71 -12.06
N VAL A 26 -0.94 -0.67 -10.75
CA VAL A 26 -0.82 -1.86 -9.91
C VAL A 26 -1.97 -1.91 -8.92
N LEU A 27 -2.00 -0.97 -7.96
CA LEU A 27 -2.94 -1.03 -6.84
C LEU A 27 -4.39 -0.81 -7.29
N GLN A 28 -4.67 0.27 -8.03
CA GLN A 28 -6.01 0.58 -8.50
C GLN A 28 -6.54 -0.48 -9.48
N LYS A 29 -5.68 -0.96 -10.40
CA LYS A 29 -6.06 -2.04 -11.33
C LYS A 29 -6.39 -3.35 -10.61
N ALA A 30 -5.65 -3.71 -9.56
CA ALA A 30 -5.93 -4.91 -8.78
C ALA A 30 -7.30 -4.81 -8.07
N VAL A 31 -7.57 -3.68 -7.40
CA VAL A 31 -8.84 -3.44 -6.71
C VAL A 31 -10.03 -3.41 -7.69
N ASP A 32 -9.87 -2.75 -8.84
CA ASP A 32 -10.92 -2.68 -9.86
C ASP A 32 -11.14 -4.03 -10.55
N GLY A 33 -10.09 -4.82 -10.77
CA GLY A 33 -10.20 -6.18 -11.30
C GLY A 33 -11.02 -7.08 -10.38
N LEU A 34 -10.66 -7.11 -9.09
CA LEU A 34 -11.41 -7.84 -8.07
C LEU A 34 -12.87 -7.39 -8.00
N ARG A 35 -13.13 -6.08 -8.07
CA ARG A 35 -14.50 -5.54 -8.14
C ARG A 35 -15.27 -6.02 -9.38
N LYS A 36 -14.65 -6.02 -10.57
CA LYS A 36 -15.27 -6.50 -11.82
C LYS A 36 -15.64 -7.97 -11.75
N GLU A 37 -14.88 -8.76 -11.01
CA GLU A 37 -15.16 -10.18 -10.74
C GLU A 37 -16.20 -10.40 -9.63
N GLY A 38 -16.81 -9.34 -9.09
CA GLY A 38 -17.77 -9.43 -7.99
C GLY A 38 -17.13 -9.72 -6.63
N ARG A 39 -15.81 -9.58 -6.51
CA ARG A 39 -15.03 -9.87 -5.30
C ARG A 39 -14.52 -8.56 -4.69
N LYS A 40 -15.36 -7.84 -3.94
CA LYS A 40 -14.93 -6.58 -3.31
C LYS A 40 -13.76 -6.85 -2.34
N PHE A 41 -12.61 -6.19 -2.57
CA PHE A 41 -11.49 -6.19 -1.63
C PHE A 41 -11.60 -5.00 -0.66
N VAL A 42 -11.52 -5.27 0.65
CA VAL A 42 -11.49 -4.26 1.71
C VAL A 42 -10.42 -4.67 2.72
N GLY A 43 -9.46 -3.79 2.99
CA GLY A 43 -8.34 -4.07 3.89
C GLY A 43 -7.04 -3.50 3.35
N VAL A 44 -5.92 -4.11 3.74
CA VAL A 44 -4.58 -3.71 3.31
C VAL A 44 -4.17 -4.56 2.11
N LEU A 45 -4.01 -3.92 0.95
CA LEU A 45 -3.39 -4.53 -0.22
C LEU A 45 -1.89 -4.21 -0.20
N TYR A 46 -1.08 -5.20 0.14
CA TYR A 46 0.36 -5.10 0.09
C TYR A 46 0.85 -5.65 -1.26
N ALA A 47 1.61 -4.85 -2.01
CA ALA A 47 2.20 -5.27 -3.28
C ALA A 47 3.72 -5.34 -3.14
N GLY A 48 4.28 -6.56 -3.24
CA GLY A 48 5.72 -6.75 -3.36
C GLY A 48 6.17 -6.35 -4.76
N MET A 49 7.04 -5.34 -4.86
CA MET A 49 7.47 -4.77 -6.13
C MET A 49 8.96 -4.98 -6.38
N MET A 50 9.32 -5.33 -7.60
CA MET A 50 10.69 -5.26 -8.11
C MET A 50 10.81 -4.05 -9.04
N ILE A 51 11.76 -3.17 -8.76
CA ILE A 51 12.03 -1.98 -9.60
C ILE A 51 13.28 -2.25 -10.42
N ASP A 52 13.09 -2.54 -11.71
CA ASP A 52 14.20 -2.81 -12.64
C ASP A 52 14.39 -1.63 -13.60
N PRO A 53 15.62 -1.08 -13.76
CA PRO A 53 15.88 0.06 -14.63
C PRO A 53 15.58 -0.17 -16.12
N LYS A 54 15.57 -1.43 -16.59
CA LYS A 54 15.33 -1.81 -17.99
C LYS A 54 13.89 -2.24 -18.24
N LYS A 55 13.29 -2.97 -17.28
CA LYS A 55 11.95 -3.54 -17.42
C LYS A 55 10.85 -2.70 -16.77
N GLY A 56 11.22 -1.74 -15.93
CA GLY A 56 10.28 -0.96 -15.13
C GLY A 56 9.78 -1.72 -13.89
N PRO A 57 8.79 -1.15 -13.17
CA PRO A 57 8.19 -1.78 -11.99
C PRO A 57 7.42 -3.05 -12.34
N GLN A 58 7.70 -4.13 -11.61
CA GLN A 58 7.00 -5.41 -11.73
C GLN A 58 6.44 -5.84 -10.37
N THR A 59 5.19 -6.31 -10.35
CA THR A 59 4.60 -6.93 -9.16
C THR A 59 5.09 -8.37 -9.04
N LEU A 60 5.70 -8.70 -7.90
CA LEU A 60 6.12 -10.06 -7.57
C LEU A 60 4.96 -10.83 -6.93
N GLU A 61 4.31 -10.22 -5.95
CA GLU A 61 3.24 -10.86 -5.19
C GLU A 61 2.30 -9.82 -4.55
N TYR A 62 1.13 -10.30 -4.15
CA TYR A 62 0.21 -9.56 -3.30
C TYR A 62 0.01 -10.26 -1.97
N ASN A 63 -0.11 -9.48 -0.90
CA ASN A 63 -0.54 -9.92 0.41
C ASN A 63 -1.76 -9.11 0.85
N CYS A 64 -2.65 -9.73 1.62
CA CYS A 64 -3.91 -9.12 2.07
C CYS A 64 -3.85 -8.57 3.52
N ARG A 65 -2.65 -8.18 3.96
CA ARG A 65 -2.34 -7.75 5.32
C ARG A 65 -1.14 -6.81 5.31
N PHE A 66 -0.95 -6.14 6.43
CA PHE A 66 0.27 -5.40 6.74
C PHE A 66 1.51 -6.30 6.67
N GLY A 67 2.60 -5.79 6.10
CA GLY A 67 3.89 -6.48 6.06
C GLY A 67 4.59 -6.48 7.41
N ASP A 68 5.45 -7.45 7.66
CA ASP A 68 6.28 -7.53 8.87
C ASP A 68 7.71 -7.85 8.42
N PRO A 69 8.69 -6.94 8.61
CA PRO A 69 8.71 -5.81 9.55
C PRO A 69 8.35 -4.42 8.99
N GLU A 70 7.73 -4.31 7.81
CA GLU A 70 7.47 -3.01 7.16
C GLU A 70 6.49 -2.12 7.95
N THR A 71 5.53 -2.73 8.64
CA THR A 71 4.48 -1.99 9.36
C THR A 71 5.03 -1.21 10.55
N GLN A 72 6.09 -1.73 11.18
CA GLN A 72 6.78 -1.13 12.32
C GLN A 72 7.42 0.21 11.97
N VAL A 73 7.76 0.45 10.70
CA VAL A 73 8.30 1.73 10.23
C VAL A 73 7.28 2.59 9.49
N LEU A 74 6.19 1.99 8.99
CA LEU A 74 5.13 2.70 8.28
C LEU A 74 4.15 3.38 9.24
N LEU A 75 3.57 2.64 10.20
CA LEU A 75 2.52 3.19 11.07
C LEU A 75 2.98 4.36 11.97
N PRO A 76 4.23 4.45 12.45
CA PRO A 76 4.69 5.63 13.18
C PRO A 76 4.65 6.93 12.35
N LEU A 77 4.67 6.81 11.03
CA LEU A 77 4.54 7.92 10.10
C LEU A 77 3.08 8.29 9.84
N LEU A 78 2.10 7.45 10.19
CA LEU A 78 0.69 7.80 10.06
C LEU A 78 0.35 8.90 11.07
N ASP A 79 -0.27 9.97 10.58
CA ASP A 79 -0.71 11.11 11.39
C ASP A 79 -2.20 11.02 11.73
N THR A 80 -3.01 10.50 10.80
CA THR A 80 -4.42 10.17 11.03
C THR A 80 -4.56 9.01 12.02
N ASP A 81 -5.62 9.02 12.83
CA ASP A 81 -5.92 7.90 13.73
C ASP A 81 -6.18 6.61 12.92
N LEU A 82 -5.40 5.56 13.20
CA LEU A 82 -5.54 4.27 12.55
C LEU A 82 -6.94 3.68 12.74
N TYR A 83 -7.59 3.93 13.89
CA TYR A 83 -8.97 3.50 14.13
C TYR A 83 -9.93 4.13 13.13
N GLU A 84 -9.81 5.44 12.88
CA GLU A 84 -10.66 6.15 11.91
C GLU A 84 -10.48 5.58 10.50
N VAL A 85 -9.23 5.31 10.10
CA VAL A 85 -8.92 4.68 8.80
C VAL A 85 -9.56 3.30 8.69
N MET A 86 -9.37 2.44 9.70
CA MET A 86 -9.94 1.09 9.71
C MET A 86 -11.47 1.11 9.70
N LYS A 87 -12.07 2.02 10.47
CA LYS A 87 -13.52 2.21 10.49
C LYS A 87 -14.05 2.67 9.15
N ALA A 88 -13.41 3.66 8.50
CA ALA A 88 -13.80 4.13 7.18
C ALA A 88 -13.69 3.05 6.10
N CYS A 89 -12.72 2.13 6.20
CA CYS A 89 -12.64 0.96 5.33
C CYS A 89 -13.86 0.04 5.50
N VAL A 90 -14.22 -0.29 6.76
CA VAL A 90 -15.39 -1.14 7.08
C VAL A 90 -16.69 -0.51 6.59
N ASP A 91 -16.86 0.79 6.85
CA ASP A 91 -18.07 1.54 6.47
C ASP A 91 -18.11 1.87 4.97
N GLY A 92 -17.01 1.66 4.23
CA GLY A 92 -16.92 1.97 2.80
C GLY A 92 -16.90 3.47 2.50
N THR A 93 -16.37 4.27 3.42
CA THR A 93 -16.29 5.74 3.33
C THR A 93 -14.85 6.25 3.36
N LEU A 94 -13.87 5.40 3.03
CA LEU A 94 -12.45 5.78 3.01
C LEU A 94 -12.15 6.96 2.09
N ASP A 95 -12.92 7.11 1.00
CA ASP A 95 -12.86 8.24 0.06
C ASP A 95 -13.21 9.59 0.70
N LYS A 96 -13.88 9.58 1.85
CA LYS A 96 -14.27 10.79 2.60
C LYS A 96 -13.28 11.16 3.70
N LEU A 97 -12.25 10.34 3.93
CA LEU A 97 -11.24 10.55 4.96
C LEU A 97 -9.94 11.03 4.32
N ASP A 98 -9.45 12.19 4.77
CA ASP A 98 -8.13 12.70 4.38
C ASP A 98 -7.04 12.03 5.22
N VAL A 99 -6.50 10.91 4.69
CA VAL A 99 -5.46 10.12 5.36
C VAL A 99 -4.10 10.79 5.20
N LYS A 100 -3.53 11.26 6.31
CA LYS A 100 -2.27 11.99 6.38
C LYS A 100 -1.15 11.16 6.98
N PHE A 101 0.03 11.36 6.43
CA PHE A 101 1.29 10.88 6.98
C PHE A 101 2.19 12.07 7.30
N LYS A 102 3.03 11.90 8.31
CA LYS A 102 4.03 12.89 8.71
C LYS A 102 5.03 13.11 7.59
N ASN A 103 5.27 14.37 7.23
CA ASN A 103 6.36 14.75 6.35
C ASN A 103 7.67 14.62 7.13
N LYS A 104 8.56 13.73 6.69
CA LYS A 104 9.97 13.73 7.07
C LYS A 104 10.82 14.00 5.85
#